data_AF-A0A0F9JJ62-F1
#
_entry.id   AF-A0A0F9JJ62-F1
#
_cell.length_a   1.000
_cell.length_b   1.000
_cell.length_c   1.000
_cell.angle_alpha   90.00
_cell.angle_beta   90.00
_cell.angle_gamma   90.00
#
_symmetry.space_group_name_H-M   'P 1'
#
loop_
_entity.id
_entity.type
_entity.pdbx_description
1 polymer ?
#
loop_
_entity_poly.entity_id
_entity_poly.type
_entity_poly.pdbx_seq_one_letter_code
_entity_poly.pdbx_strand_id
1 'polypeptide(L)'
;LEGAGEGVNVVNLLASQWGELMTNVGDFDGKTTHGSKAAGGDGEYLVRVGTENRQHVLGHISLLGYEGSIIAPMTTAGPDEAAIGDPVEVLLTEWARQCKAQDGVVIVPHFPNPRSEHAATIVDGGADGVEMTSWGFLYGGIDPYSLSDWYRYLNCGYMTAAVGGTDKMSATTAVGTIRTYARIAKGRRFTYNAWKDAIRRAETFVTYGPLMEFAVEGKRPGSRIGMSAGGGTVDVTWQVASVTVPMSKVELIVNGEIRASEAVGPEAGSGNWSVKLDRSSWLALLVRGHYRDKPEIIAAHSSPVMVQVKAAPLLAAADALTILEQIEGAMAYLDTVGTRAETTAYKRMRLVLTRAHRSLHNRMHRQGKYHKHNPGEDHAEHH
;
A
#
# COMPACT_ATOMS: atom_id res chain seq x y z
N LEU A 1 -21.06 -4.67 13.75
CA LEU A 1 -22.07 -3.60 13.94
C LEU A 1 -21.59 -2.29 13.34
N GLU A 2 -20.48 -1.68 13.81
CA GLU A 2 -19.94 -0.44 13.22
C GLU A 2 -19.75 -0.54 11.69
N GLY A 3 -19.16 -1.65 11.21
CA GLY A 3 -19.01 -1.87 9.77
C GLY A 3 -20.35 -1.82 9.01
N ALA A 4 -21.40 -2.44 9.54
CA ALA A 4 -22.73 -2.39 8.92
C ALA A 4 -23.36 -0.99 8.99
N GLY A 5 -23.21 -0.29 10.12
CA GLY A 5 -23.72 1.08 10.28
C GLY A 5 -23.10 2.07 9.32
N GLU A 6 -21.82 1.88 8.97
CA GLU A 6 -21.13 2.71 8.00
C GLU A 6 -21.32 2.20 6.55
N GLY A 7 -21.66 0.93 6.34
CA GLY A 7 -21.64 0.26 5.03
C GLY A 7 -20.26 -0.28 4.61
N VAL A 8 -19.37 -0.62 5.56
CA VAL A 8 -18.10 -1.33 5.31
C VAL A 8 -18.34 -2.84 5.27
N ASN A 9 -18.27 -3.46 4.09
CA ASN A 9 -18.49 -4.90 3.94
C ASN A 9 -17.40 -5.79 4.55
N VAL A 10 -16.16 -5.29 4.68
CA VAL A 10 -15.04 -6.03 5.28
C VAL A 10 -14.32 -5.15 6.29
N VAL A 11 -14.33 -5.56 7.56
CA VAL A 11 -13.52 -4.95 8.62
C VAL A 11 -12.44 -5.95 9.03
N ASN A 12 -11.19 -5.52 8.96
CA ASN A 12 -10.08 -6.26 9.55
C ASN A 12 -9.79 -5.68 10.93
N LEU A 13 -9.97 -6.49 11.98
CA LEU A 13 -9.57 -6.14 13.34
C LEU A 13 -8.14 -6.64 13.53
N LEU A 14 -7.23 -5.75 13.92
CA LEU A 14 -5.83 -6.10 14.06
C LEU A 14 -5.51 -6.33 15.54
N ALA A 15 -5.11 -7.56 15.87
CA ALA A 15 -4.45 -7.83 17.12
C ALA A 15 -3.03 -7.25 17.07
N SER A 16 -2.55 -6.71 18.19
CA SER A 16 -1.20 -6.15 18.27
C SER A 16 -0.59 -6.30 19.66
N GLN A 17 0.71 -6.03 19.79
CA GLN A 17 1.46 -6.02 21.04
C GLN A 17 1.99 -4.61 21.30
N TRP A 18 1.76 -4.08 22.49
CA TRP A 18 2.13 -2.73 22.94
C TRP A 18 2.99 -2.86 24.19
N GLY A 19 4.30 -3.07 24.01
CA GLY A 19 5.17 -3.51 25.10
C GLY A 19 4.72 -4.88 25.60
N GLU A 20 4.26 -4.96 26.85
CA GLU A 20 3.73 -6.19 27.47
C GLU A 20 2.22 -6.39 27.25
N LEU A 21 1.51 -5.38 26.73
CA LEU A 21 0.06 -5.44 26.51
C LEU A 21 -0.25 -6.12 25.17
N MET A 22 -1.04 -7.19 25.22
CA MET A 22 -1.58 -7.87 24.04
C MET A 22 -3.04 -7.44 23.82
N THR A 23 -3.36 -6.90 22.63
CA THR A 23 -4.71 -6.46 22.27
C THR A 23 -5.35 -7.43 21.29
N ASN A 24 -6.59 -7.88 21.59
CA ASN A 24 -7.40 -8.76 20.73
C ASN A 24 -6.73 -10.09 20.29
N VAL A 25 -5.61 -10.48 20.91
CA VAL A 25 -4.88 -11.72 20.55
C VAL A 25 -5.74 -12.96 20.80
N GLY A 26 -6.59 -12.95 21.83
CA GLY A 26 -7.53 -14.03 22.12
C GLY A 26 -8.62 -14.23 21.08
N ASP A 27 -8.87 -13.23 20.23
CA ASP A 27 -9.86 -13.28 19.16
C ASP A 27 -9.27 -13.85 17.86
N PHE A 28 -7.94 -13.99 17.77
CA PHE A 28 -7.27 -14.53 16.59
C PHE A 28 -7.33 -16.06 16.59
N ASP A 29 -7.95 -16.63 15.55
CA ASP A 29 -8.01 -18.09 15.34
C ASP A 29 -7.47 -18.55 13.98
N GLY A 30 -7.05 -17.58 13.14
CA GLY A 30 -6.55 -17.82 11.79
C GLY A 30 -7.51 -18.60 10.90
N LYS A 31 -8.82 -18.59 11.15
CA LYS A 31 -9.79 -19.40 10.37
C LYS A 31 -11.17 -18.77 10.26
N THR A 32 -11.70 -18.16 11.31
CA THR A 32 -13.07 -17.65 11.30
C THR A 32 -13.16 -16.30 10.60
N THR A 33 -14.13 -16.16 9.71
CA THR A 33 -14.57 -14.86 9.20
C THR A 33 -15.98 -14.65 9.72
N HIS A 34 -16.14 -13.81 10.74
CA HIS A 34 -17.44 -13.52 11.34
C HIS A 34 -18.37 -12.84 10.34
N GLY A 35 -19.66 -13.15 10.41
CA GLY A 35 -20.66 -12.67 9.45
C GLY A 35 -20.68 -13.43 8.11
N SER A 36 -19.67 -14.27 7.84
CA SER A 36 -19.71 -15.15 6.66
C SER A 36 -20.78 -16.24 6.81
N LYS A 37 -21.28 -16.76 5.68
CA LYS A 37 -22.22 -17.89 5.66
C LYS A 37 -21.68 -19.14 6.35
N ALA A 38 -20.37 -19.38 6.23
CA ALA A 38 -19.72 -20.52 6.88
C ALA A 38 -19.68 -20.37 8.42
N ALA A 39 -19.70 -19.14 8.93
CA ALA A 39 -19.78 -18.82 10.36
C ALA A 39 -21.21 -18.52 10.83
N GLY A 40 -22.24 -18.88 10.04
CA GLY A 40 -23.65 -18.69 10.39
C GLY A 40 -24.24 -17.29 10.14
N GLY A 41 -23.50 -16.39 9.46
CA GLY A 41 -24.00 -15.07 9.05
C GLY A 41 -24.64 -15.04 7.66
N ASP A 42 -25.09 -13.86 7.22
CA ASP A 42 -25.70 -13.65 5.90
C ASP A 42 -24.67 -13.53 4.75
N GLY A 43 -23.42 -13.19 5.08
CA GLY A 43 -22.31 -12.98 4.16
C GLY A 43 -22.17 -11.56 3.62
N GLU A 44 -22.90 -10.56 4.12
CA GLU A 44 -22.86 -9.17 3.64
C GLU A 44 -21.80 -8.31 4.35
N TYR A 45 -21.68 -8.48 5.67
CA TYR A 45 -20.71 -7.76 6.51
C TYR A 45 -19.79 -8.73 7.20
N LEU A 46 -18.50 -8.62 6.92
CA LEU A 46 -17.48 -9.56 7.34
C LEU A 46 -16.52 -8.91 8.34
N VAL A 47 -16.17 -9.63 9.39
CA VAL A 47 -15.08 -9.27 10.29
C VAL A 47 -14.07 -10.40 10.32
N ARG A 48 -12.79 -10.07 10.08
CA ARG A 48 -11.67 -11.01 10.19
C ARG A 48 -10.62 -10.42 11.11
N VAL A 49 -10.17 -11.23 12.07
CA VAL A 49 -9.04 -10.85 12.92
C VAL A 49 -7.74 -11.16 12.16
N GLY A 50 -6.89 -10.16 12.00
CA GLY A 50 -5.52 -10.26 11.52
C GLY A 50 -4.57 -9.69 12.58
N THR A 51 -3.36 -9.36 12.20
CA THR A 51 -2.41 -8.72 13.10
C THR A 51 -1.83 -7.45 12.50
N GLU A 52 -1.52 -6.50 13.36
CA GLU A 52 -0.56 -5.44 13.05
C GLU A 52 0.74 -5.78 13.76
N ASN A 53 1.72 -6.19 12.99
CA ASN A 53 3.06 -6.45 13.49
C ASN A 53 3.91 -5.19 13.34
N ARG A 54 4.74 -4.88 14.35
CA ARG A 54 5.35 -3.55 14.47
C ARG A 54 6.79 -3.57 14.91
N GLN A 55 7.53 -2.60 14.39
CA GLN A 55 8.91 -2.31 14.76
C GLN A 55 9.07 -0.78 14.77
N HIS A 56 9.69 -0.26 15.82
CA HIS A 56 9.74 1.17 16.12
C HIS A 56 10.31 2.07 15.01
N VAL A 57 11.31 1.59 14.25
CA VAL A 57 12.03 2.33 13.19
C VAL A 57 11.80 1.73 11.79
N LEU A 58 11.87 0.41 11.68
CA LEU A 58 11.67 -0.40 10.48
C LEU A 58 10.25 -0.30 9.93
N GLY A 59 9.26 -0.07 10.80
CA GLY A 59 7.89 0.25 10.41
C GLY A 59 6.87 -0.76 10.90
N HIS A 60 5.62 -0.55 10.50
CA HIS A 60 4.50 -1.45 10.81
C HIS A 60 4.05 -2.20 9.56
N ILE A 61 3.35 -3.32 9.77
CA ILE A 61 2.81 -4.16 8.72
C ILE A 61 1.51 -4.83 9.17
N SER A 62 0.47 -4.71 8.36
CA SER A 62 -0.83 -5.32 8.59
C SER A 62 -0.91 -6.65 7.84
N LEU A 63 -1.05 -7.74 8.58
CA LEU A 63 -1.13 -9.11 8.09
C LEU A 63 -2.59 -9.56 8.17
N LEU A 64 -3.26 -9.61 7.02
CA LEU A 64 -4.70 -9.78 6.93
C LEU A 64 -5.06 -11.16 6.43
N GLY A 65 -6.01 -11.83 7.10
CA GLY A 65 -6.69 -12.95 6.47
C GLY A 65 -5.86 -14.19 6.21
N TYR A 66 -4.70 -14.29 6.86
CA TYR A 66 -3.84 -15.46 6.81
C TYR A 66 -4.44 -16.60 7.66
N GLU A 67 -4.05 -17.82 7.32
CA GLU A 67 -4.56 -19.05 7.92
C GLU A 67 -3.55 -19.68 8.89
N GLY A 68 -4.07 -20.35 9.93
CA GLY A 68 -3.25 -21.07 10.90
C GLY A 68 -2.81 -20.24 12.10
N SER A 69 -1.67 -20.59 12.69
CA SER A 69 -1.19 -19.95 13.93
C SER A 69 -0.77 -18.50 13.70
N ILE A 70 -0.92 -17.69 14.75
CA ILE A 70 -0.50 -16.30 14.77
C ILE A 70 0.98 -16.15 14.36
N ILE A 71 1.27 -15.13 13.56
CA ILE A 71 2.64 -14.83 13.12
C ILE A 71 3.34 -14.05 14.24
N ALA A 72 4.18 -14.76 14.99
CA ALA A 72 4.92 -14.25 16.13
C ALA A 72 6.44 -14.17 15.85
N PRO A 73 7.19 -13.28 16.54
CA PRO A 73 6.69 -12.25 17.45
C PRO A 73 5.86 -11.20 16.72
N MET A 74 4.93 -10.55 17.43
CA MET A 74 4.05 -9.52 16.85
C MET A 74 4.73 -8.17 16.82
N THR A 75 5.47 -7.83 17.88
CA THR A 75 6.39 -6.70 17.86
C THR A 75 7.80 -7.11 18.20
N THR A 76 8.77 -6.31 17.76
CA THR A 76 10.18 -6.51 18.05
C THR A 76 10.85 -5.15 18.12
N ALA A 77 11.80 -5.00 19.04
CA ALA A 77 12.61 -3.81 19.27
C ALA A 77 11.89 -2.47 19.49
N GLY A 78 12.38 -1.74 20.50
CA GLY A 78 11.99 -0.36 20.81
C GLY A 78 10.90 -0.29 21.89
N PRO A 79 11.01 0.67 22.82
CA PRO A 79 10.17 0.73 24.02
C PRO A 79 8.68 1.02 23.74
N ASP A 80 8.38 1.62 22.59
CA ASP A 80 7.01 1.97 22.21
C ASP A 80 6.25 0.78 21.58
N GLU A 81 6.98 -0.24 21.11
CA GLU A 81 6.41 -1.39 20.38
C GLU A 81 6.58 -2.70 21.15
N ALA A 82 7.79 -2.99 21.61
CA ALA A 82 8.20 -4.21 22.31
C ALA A 82 8.75 -3.87 23.70
N ALA A 83 9.28 -4.86 24.42
CA ALA A 83 9.86 -4.59 25.74
C ALA A 83 11.17 -3.79 25.62
N ILE A 84 11.49 -3.03 26.66
CA ILE A 84 12.73 -2.24 26.70
C ILE A 84 13.93 -3.18 26.60
N GLY A 85 14.76 -2.97 25.57
CA GLY A 85 15.95 -3.78 25.33
C GLY A 85 15.69 -5.02 24.47
N ASP A 86 14.47 -5.23 23.96
CA ASP A 86 14.22 -6.30 23.02
C ASP A 86 15.06 -6.11 21.74
N PRO A 87 15.67 -7.19 21.22
CA PRO A 87 16.43 -7.14 19.99
C PRO A 87 15.51 -6.96 18.78
N VAL A 88 16.07 -6.50 17.66
CA VAL A 88 15.42 -6.56 16.34
C VAL A 88 15.51 -8.00 15.85
N GLU A 89 14.45 -8.80 15.96
CA GLU A 89 14.50 -10.25 15.69
C GLU A 89 13.97 -10.66 14.32
N VAL A 90 13.03 -9.89 13.77
CA VAL A 90 12.29 -10.20 12.55
C VAL A 90 12.07 -8.94 11.74
N LEU A 91 12.23 -9.06 10.42
CA LEU A 91 11.93 -8.01 9.45
C LEU A 91 10.45 -8.00 9.05
N LEU A 92 9.94 -6.83 8.64
CA LEU A 92 8.64 -6.69 7.98
C LEU A 92 8.56 -7.57 6.73
N THR A 93 9.64 -7.65 5.97
CA THR A 93 9.74 -8.50 4.77
C THR A 93 9.57 -9.99 5.12
N GLU A 94 10.04 -10.42 6.29
CA GLU A 94 9.91 -11.80 6.74
C GLU A 94 8.47 -12.10 7.21
N TRP A 95 7.87 -11.20 7.98
CA TRP A 95 6.45 -11.27 8.32
C TRP A 95 5.56 -11.30 7.07
N ALA A 96 5.85 -10.46 6.07
CA ALA A 96 5.13 -10.43 4.80
C ALA A 96 5.18 -11.79 4.08
N ARG A 97 6.38 -12.40 3.99
CA ARG A 97 6.56 -13.71 3.35
C ARG A 97 5.80 -14.81 4.09
N GLN A 98 5.82 -14.81 5.42
CA GLN A 98 5.08 -15.79 6.20
C GLN A 98 3.57 -15.63 6.04
N CYS A 99 3.07 -14.38 6.09
CA CYS A 99 1.67 -14.06 5.84
C CYS A 99 1.23 -14.58 4.47
N LYS A 100 2.01 -14.32 3.41
CA LYS A 100 1.73 -14.84 2.06
C LYS A 100 1.77 -16.36 1.98
N ALA A 101 2.72 -17.01 2.67
CA ALA A 101 2.78 -18.48 2.73
C ALA A 101 1.54 -19.09 3.42
N GLN A 102 0.87 -18.31 4.27
CA GLN A 102 -0.38 -18.65 4.95
C GLN A 102 -1.62 -18.09 4.23
N ASP A 103 -1.53 -17.78 2.93
CA ASP A 103 -2.61 -17.19 2.11
C ASP A 103 -3.15 -15.84 2.62
N GLY A 104 -2.35 -15.07 3.35
CA GLY A 104 -2.71 -13.73 3.78
C GLY A 104 -2.55 -12.64 2.71
N VAL A 105 -3.03 -11.45 3.04
CA VAL A 105 -2.82 -10.20 2.32
C VAL A 105 -1.98 -9.29 3.19
N VAL A 106 -0.99 -8.63 2.60
CA VAL A 106 -0.05 -7.76 3.31
C VAL A 106 -0.31 -6.31 2.94
N ILE A 107 -0.62 -5.48 3.92
CA ILE A 107 -0.77 -4.04 3.77
C ILE A 107 0.31 -3.33 4.57
N VAL A 108 0.88 -2.27 4.00
CA VAL A 108 1.73 -1.33 4.75
C VAL A 108 0.82 -0.23 5.33
N PRO A 109 0.50 -0.24 6.63
CA PRO A 109 -0.44 0.70 7.26
C PRO A 109 0.14 2.10 7.39
N HIS A 110 -0.73 3.10 7.53
CA HIS A 110 -0.41 4.53 7.74
C HIS A 110 0.84 5.00 6.98
N PHE A 111 0.93 4.59 5.71
CA PHE A 111 2.10 4.76 4.88
C PHE A 111 2.36 6.26 4.66
N PRO A 112 3.62 6.74 4.70
CA PRO A 112 4.84 5.94 4.72
C PRO A 112 5.44 5.75 6.12
N ASN A 113 4.87 6.28 7.20
CA ASN A 113 5.58 6.34 8.48
C ASN A 113 5.14 5.22 9.43
N PRO A 114 6.05 4.58 10.19
CA PRO A 114 7.52 4.67 10.10
C PRO A 114 8.04 3.95 8.84
N ARG A 115 8.97 4.58 8.11
CA ARG A 115 9.27 4.24 6.71
C ARG A 115 10.37 3.22 6.45
N SER A 116 11.29 2.96 7.39
CA SER A 116 12.63 2.46 7.05
C SER A 116 12.63 1.17 6.20
N GLU A 117 11.96 0.10 6.60
CA GLU A 117 12.00 -1.19 5.88
C GLU A 117 10.91 -1.37 4.82
N HIS A 118 9.96 -0.44 4.69
CA HIS A 118 8.88 -0.52 3.69
C HIS A 118 9.43 -0.66 2.28
N ALA A 119 10.53 0.05 1.97
CA ALA A 119 11.20 -0.03 0.68
C ALA A 119 11.64 -1.46 0.33
N ALA A 120 12.26 -2.18 1.27
CA ALA A 120 12.69 -3.56 1.05
C ALA A 120 11.48 -4.48 0.85
N THR A 121 10.43 -4.30 1.65
CA THR A 121 9.20 -5.11 1.57
C THR A 121 8.49 -4.92 0.23
N ILE A 122 8.41 -3.69 -0.29
CA ILE A 122 7.80 -3.40 -1.60
C ILE A 122 8.68 -3.91 -2.74
N VAL A 123 10.01 -3.73 -2.67
CA VAL A 123 10.95 -4.22 -3.69
C VAL A 123 10.97 -5.75 -3.77
N ASP A 124 10.81 -6.43 -2.63
CA ASP A 124 10.68 -7.90 -2.56
C ASP A 124 9.34 -8.41 -3.11
N GLY A 125 8.35 -7.54 -3.33
CA GLY A 125 6.99 -7.91 -3.72
C GLY A 125 6.15 -8.45 -2.56
N GLY A 126 6.56 -8.16 -1.33
CA GLY A 126 5.88 -8.59 -0.10
C GLY A 126 4.56 -7.86 0.14
N ALA A 127 4.49 -6.56 -0.19
CA ALA A 127 3.29 -5.74 0.00
C ALA A 127 2.27 -5.89 -1.14
N ASP A 128 1.01 -6.15 -0.79
CA ASP A 128 -0.12 -6.15 -1.74
C ASP A 128 -0.76 -4.75 -1.85
N GLY A 129 -0.67 -3.93 -0.80
CA GLY A 129 -1.12 -2.54 -0.83
C GLY A 129 -0.44 -1.66 0.20
N VAL A 130 -0.59 -0.35 0.02
CA VAL A 130 -0.15 0.70 0.95
C VAL A 130 -1.35 1.53 1.37
N GLU A 131 -1.43 1.84 2.66
CA GLU A 131 -2.57 2.52 3.25
C GLU A 131 -2.44 4.05 3.16
N MET A 132 -3.50 4.71 2.68
CA MET A 132 -3.52 6.14 2.37
C MET A 132 -4.14 6.99 3.48
N THR A 133 -4.17 6.48 4.71
CA THR A 133 -4.67 7.24 5.88
C THR A 133 -3.77 8.42 6.18
N SER A 134 -4.35 9.60 6.39
CA SER A 134 -3.63 10.75 6.95
C SER A 134 -3.43 10.55 8.44
N TRP A 135 -2.35 9.85 8.81
CA TRP A 135 -2.05 9.55 10.21
C TRP A 135 -1.93 10.83 11.05
N GLY A 136 -2.57 10.85 12.22
CA GLY A 136 -2.67 12.05 13.06
C GLY A 136 -3.68 13.12 12.58
N PHE A 137 -4.20 13.03 11.36
CA PHE A 137 -5.25 13.91 10.84
C PHE A 137 -6.28 13.12 10.02
N LEU A 138 -6.96 12.18 10.68
CA LEU A 138 -7.79 11.15 10.04
C LEU A 138 -8.94 11.67 9.16
N TYR A 139 -9.36 12.93 9.33
CA TYR A 139 -10.41 13.58 8.55
C TYR A 139 -9.88 14.58 7.49
N GLY A 140 -8.56 14.61 7.29
CA GLY A 140 -7.87 15.55 6.40
C GLY A 140 -7.86 15.20 4.92
N GLY A 141 -8.51 14.10 4.52
CA GLY A 141 -8.34 13.50 3.20
C GLY A 141 -7.07 12.66 3.09
N ILE A 142 -6.72 12.26 1.87
CA ILE A 142 -5.50 11.49 1.58
C ILE A 142 -4.28 12.42 1.66
N ASP A 143 -3.26 12.01 2.39
CA ASP A 143 -2.02 12.78 2.56
C ASP A 143 -1.22 12.87 1.24
N PRO A 144 -0.92 14.08 0.74
CA PRO A 144 -0.07 14.27 -0.43
C PRO A 144 1.34 13.66 -0.28
N TYR A 145 1.90 13.61 0.94
CA TYR A 145 3.23 13.01 1.13
C TYR A 145 3.20 11.48 0.97
N SER A 146 2.18 10.81 1.51
CA SER A 146 1.93 9.38 1.26
C SER A 146 1.80 9.07 -0.22
N LEU A 147 1.05 9.87 -0.98
CA LEU A 147 0.93 9.70 -2.43
C LEU A 147 2.26 9.89 -3.14
N SER A 148 2.99 10.97 -2.81
CA SER A 148 4.29 11.24 -3.41
C SER A 148 5.27 10.10 -3.16
N ASP A 149 5.26 9.48 -1.98
CA ASP A 149 6.14 8.36 -1.69
C ASP A 149 5.70 7.08 -2.40
N TRP A 150 4.40 6.79 -2.44
CA TRP A 150 3.86 5.65 -3.20
C TRP A 150 4.18 5.75 -4.70
N TYR A 151 4.09 6.96 -5.27
CA TYR A 151 4.43 7.21 -6.68
C TYR A 151 5.88 6.87 -7.02
N ARG A 152 6.83 6.97 -6.08
CA ARG A 152 8.24 6.55 -6.33
C ARG A 152 8.30 5.08 -6.72
N TYR A 153 7.52 4.24 -6.05
CA TYR A 153 7.43 2.81 -6.33
C TYR A 153 6.75 2.54 -7.67
N LEU A 154 5.66 3.27 -7.98
CA LEU A 154 4.98 3.17 -9.28
C LEU A 154 5.88 3.61 -10.45
N ASN A 155 6.65 4.70 -10.27
CA ASN A 155 7.65 5.20 -11.22
C ASN A 155 8.78 4.19 -11.47
N CYS A 156 9.00 3.27 -10.52
CA CYS A 156 9.89 2.14 -10.63
C CYS A 156 9.16 0.83 -10.97
N GLY A 157 7.90 0.87 -11.40
CA GLY A 157 7.13 -0.28 -11.89
C GLY A 157 6.64 -1.26 -10.82
N TYR A 158 6.87 -0.97 -9.54
CA TYR A 158 6.34 -1.75 -8.41
C TYR A 158 4.87 -1.38 -8.21
N MET A 159 3.97 -2.22 -8.71
CA MET A 159 2.53 -1.98 -8.64
C MET A 159 1.98 -2.52 -7.32
N THR A 160 1.80 -1.64 -6.35
CA THR A 160 1.11 -1.90 -5.07
C THR A 160 -0.23 -1.18 -5.05
N ALA A 161 -1.26 -1.82 -4.49
CA ALA A 161 -2.60 -1.23 -4.43
C ALA A 161 -2.65 -0.01 -3.50
N ALA A 162 -3.42 1.00 -3.86
CA ALA A 162 -3.86 2.02 -2.91
C ALA A 162 -5.04 1.47 -2.10
N VAL A 163 -4.92 1.48 -0.77
CA VAL A 163 -5.98 1.06 0.14
C VAL A 163 -6.21 2.11 1.23
N GLY A 164 -7.40 2.12 1.82
CA GLY A 164 -7.74 2.90 2.99
C GLY A 164 -8.11 1.98 4.15
N GLY A 165 -7.55 2.29 5.32
CA GLY A 165 -7.91 1.77 6.63
C GLY A 165 -7.74 2.90 7.65
N THR A 166 -8.56 2.88 8.70
CA THR A 166 -8.78 4.05 9.55
C THR A 166 -7.79 4.20 10.69
N ASP A 167 -6.98 3.16 10.96
CA ASP A 167 -6.16 3.08 12.18
C ASP A 167 -6.97 3.44 13.43
N LYS A 168 -8.17 2.87 13.53
CA LYS A 168 -9.16 3.22 14.56
C LYS A 168 -8.70 2.70 15.93
N MET A 169 -8.22 3.60 16.78
CA MET A 169 -7.80 3.30 18.15
C MET A 169 -8.86 3.55 19.23
N SER A 170 -9.96 4.23 18.90
CA SER A 170 -11.01 4.56 19.87
C SER A 170 -12.40 4.68 19.21
N ALA A 171 -13.44 4.96 19.99
CA ALA A 171 -14.78 5.21 19.48
C ALA A 171 -14.95 6.58 18.80
N THR A 172 -13.95 7.47 18.82
CA THR A 172 -14.05 8.81 18.20
C THR A 172 -13.83 8.81 16.69
N THR A 173 -13.29 7.72 16.14
CA THR A 173 -13.05 7.55 14.70
C THR A 173 -14.08 6.59 14.15
N ALA A 174 -14.81 6.98 13.10
CA ALA A 174 -15.73 6.05 12.44
C ALA A 174 -14.93 5.03 11.61
N VAL A 175 -15.30 3.74 11.67
CA VAL A 175 -14.60 2.68 10.94
C VAL A 175 -14.61 2.88 9.42
N GLY A 176 -15.59 3.64 8.91
CA GLY A 176 -15.76 3.96 7.49
C GLY A 176 -15.21 5.32 7.06
N THR A 177 -14.45 6.05 7.89
CA THR A 177 -13.96 7.40 7.54
C THR A 177 -13.14 7.43 6.26
N ILE A 178 -12.14 6.56 6.14
CA ILE A 178 -11.43 6.27 4.87
C ILE A 178 -11.71 4.81 4.50
N ARG A 179 -11.92 4.54 3.22
CA ARG A 179 -12.41 3.24 2.76
C ARG A 179 -11.70 2.77 1.51
N THR A 180 -11.58 1.46 1.40
CA THR A 180 -11.18 0.79 0.16
C THR A 180 -12.41 0.23 -0.53
N TYR A 181 -12.64 0.62 -1.77
CA TYR A 181 -13.50 -0.13 -2.68
C TYR A 181 -12.66 -1.12 -3.45
N ALA A 182 -12.96 -2.41 -3.31
CA ALA A 182 -12.26 -3.50 -3.99
C ALA A 182 -13.22 -4.21 -4.95
N ARG A 183 -12.85 -4.30 -6.23
CA ARG A 183 -13.74 -4.85 -7.26
C ARG A 183 -13.79 -6.38 -7.17
N ILE A 184 -14.94 -6.92 -6.81
CA ILE A 184 -15.21 -8.35 -6.95
C ILE A 184 -15.35 -8.69 -8.43
N ALA A 185 -14.62 -9.71 -8.86
CA ALA A 185 -14.63 -10.16 -10.25
C ALA A 185 -16.04 -10.56 -10.70
N LYS A 186 -16.41 -10.21 -11.94
CA LYS A 186 -17.74 -10.51 -12.50
C LYS A 186 -18.04 -12.01 -12.39
N GLY A 187 -19.22 -12.35 -11.89
CA GLY A 187 -19.66 -13.74 -11.71
C GLY A 187 -19.09 -14.44 -10.47
N ARG A 188 -18.19 -13.80 -9.71
CA ARG A 188 -17.77 -14.29 -8.39
C ARG A 188 -18.69 -13.74 -7.31
N ARG A 189 -19.00 -14.58 -6.33
CA ARG A 189 -19.73 -14.18 -5.13
C ARG A 189 -18.82 -13.34 -4.24
N PHE A 190 -19.41 -12.37 -3.54
CA PHE A 190 -18.70 -11.68 -2.46
C PHE A 190 -18.39 -12.67 -1.33
N THR A 191 -17.09 -12.77 -1.02
CA THR A 191 -16.53 -13.53 0.10
C THR A 191 -15.24 -12.83 0.52
N TYR A 192 -14.74 -13.14 1.72
CA TYR A 192 -13.46 -12.60 2.17
C TYR A 192 -12.30 -12.98 1.24
N ASN A 193 -12.28 -14.21 0.70
CA ASN A 193 -11.28 -14.60 -0.30
C ASN A 193 -11.40 -13.83 -1.61
N ALA A 194 -12.62 -13.58 -2.09
CA ALA A 194 -12.82 -12.76 -3.28
C ALA A 194 -12.36 -11.31 -3.07
N TRP A 195 -12.50 -10.78 -1.84
CA TRP A 195 -11.95 -9.50 -1.42
C TRP A 195 -10.41 -9.53 -1.38
N LYS A 196 -9.79 -10.54 -0.75
CA LYS A 196 -8.32 -10.72 -0.75
C LYS A 196 -7.76 -10.70 -2.18
N ASP A 197 -8.38 -11.44 -3.09
CA ASP A 197 -7.97 -11.49 -4.48
C ASP A 197 -8.10 -10.13 -5.18
N ALA A 198 -9.11 -9.32 -4.85
CA ALA A 198 -9.28 -7.99 -5.43
C ALA A 198 -8.19 -7.01 -4.98
N ILE A 199 -7.79 -7.08 -3.70
CA ILE A 199 -6.65 -6.31 -3.18
C ILE A 199 -5.35 -6.71 -3.89
N ARG A 200 -5.06 -8.02 -4.00
CA ARG A 200 -3.86 -8.54 -4.70
C ARG A 200 -3.79 -8.13 -6.17
N ARG A 201 -4.95 -7.98 -6.83
CA ARG A 201 -5.02 -7.48 -8.22
C ARG A 201 -4.90 -5.96 -8.33
N ALA A 202 -4.85 -5.23 -7.21
CA ALA A 202 -4.91 -3.76 -7.16
C ALA A 202 -6.14 -3.19 -7.91
N GLU A 203 -7.25 -3.94 -7.96
CA GLU A 203 -8.52 -3.46 -8.51
C GLU A 203 -9.26 -2.65 -7.44
N THR A 204 -8.60 -1.58 -6.97
CA THR A 204 -9.05 -0.78 -5.84
C THR A 204 -9.08 0.72 -6.13
N PHE A 205 -9.87 1.44 -5.35
CA PHE A 205 -9.66 2.85 -5.09
C PHE A 205 -9.89 3.14 -3.60
N VAL A 206 -9.23 4.19 -3.11
CA VAL A 206 -9.38 4.69 -1.75
C VAL A 206 -10.20 5.98 -1.76
N THR A 207 -11.04 6.18 -0.74
CA THR A 207 -11.94 7.33 -0.69
C THR A 207 -12.37 7.75 0.71
N TYR A 208 -12.64 9.04 0.84
CA TYR A 208 -13.33 9.72 1.95
C TYR A 208 -14.81 10.03 1.64
N GLY A 209 -15.31 9.59 0.49
CA GLY A 209 -16.68 9.87 0.06
C GLY A 209 -16.92 9.58 -1.42
N PRO A 210 -16.20 10.24 -2.34
CA PRO A 210 -16.41 10.07 -3.77
C PRO A 210 -16.20 8.62 -4.23
N LEU A 211 -17.16 8.12 -4.98
CA LEU A 211 -17.04 6.88 -5.75
C LEU A 211 -16.49 7.21 -7.13
N MET A 212 -15.77 6.25 -7.72
CA MET A 212 -15.24 6.42 -9.06
C MET A 212 -15.31 5.14 -9.89
N GLU A 213 -15.50 5.31 -11.19
CA GLU A 213 -15.13 4.37 -12.24
C GLU A 213 -14.02 5.02 -13.06
N PHE A 214 -12.93 4.29 -13.30
CA PHE A 214 -11.77 4.75 -14.05
C PHE A 214 -11.27 3.63 -14.94
N ALA A 215 -10.96 3.96 -16.20
CA ALA A 215 -10.37 3.00 -17.12
C ALA A 215 -9.46 3.67 -18.15
N VAL A 216 -8.46 2.92 -18.61
CA VAL A 216 -7.56 3.26 -19.70
C VAL A 216 -7.67 2.14 -20.74
N GLU A 217 -8.04 2.44 -21.98
CA GLU A 217 -8.35 1.42 -23.01
C GLU A 217 -9.39 0.39 -22.52
N GLY A 218 -10.37 0.85 -21.74
CA GLY A 218 -11.37 0.00 -21.09
C GLY A 218 -10.80 -0.94 -20.01
N LYS A 219 -9.50 -0.86 -19.68
CA LYS A 219 -8.85 -1.60 -18.62
C LYS A 219 -8.90 -0.82 -17.31
N ARG A 220 -9.19 -1.52 -16.23
CA ARG A 220 -9.41 -0.95 -14.88
C ARG A 220 -8.09 -0.80 -14.11
N PRO A 221 -8.07 -0.01 -13.01
CA PRO A 221 -7.02 -0.09 -11.99
C PRO A 221 -6.53 -1.51 -11.72
N GLY A 222 -5.21 -1.66 -11.55
CA GLY A 222 -4.55 -2.95 -11.36
C GLY A 222 -4.18 -3.68 -12.66
N SER A 223 -4.63 -3.17 -13.82
CA SER A 223 -4.31 -3.77 -15.11
C SER A 223 -2.94 -3.32 -15.64
N ARG A 224 -2.37 -4.12 -16.56
CA ARG A 224 -1.20 -3.78 -17.37
C ARG A 224 -1.57 -3.79 -18.85
N ILE A 225 -1.14 -2.77 -19.59
CA ILE A 225 -1.32 -2.60 -21.04
C ILE A 225 0.06 -2.65 -21.69
N GLY A 226 0.23 -3.45 -22.75
CA GLY A 226 1.46 -3.47 -23.54
C GLY A 226 1.37 -2.55 -24.75
N MET A 227 2.45 -1.83 -25.07
CA MET A 227 2.56 -0.98 -26.25
C MET A 227 3.79 -1.30 -27.08
N SER A 228 3.73 -0.96 -28.37
CA SER A 228 4.88 -1.01 -29.27
C SER A 228 5.98 -0.04 -28.82
N ALA A 229 7.20 -0.19 -29.35
CA ALA A 229 8.35 0.63 -28.96
C ALA A 229 8.19 2.14 -29.26
N GLY A 230 7.29 2.50 -30.19
CA GLY A 230 6.97 3.90 -30.51
C GLY A 230 5.97 4.56 -29.55
N GLY A 231 5.51 3.84 -28.52
CA GLY A 231 4.42 4.28 -27.68
C GLY A 231 3.08 4.29 -28.43
N GLY A 232 2.21 5.24 -28.10
CA GLY A 232 0.93 5.45 -28.76
C GLY A 232 0.02 6.38 -27.96
N THR A 233 -1.25 6.43 -28.33
CA THR A 233 -2.28 7.18 -27.60
C THR A 233 -3.20 6.19 -26.91
N VAL A 234 -3.59 6.50 -25.68
CA VAL A 234 -4.59 5.75 -24.93
C VAL A 234 -5.80 6.62 -24.63
N ASP A 235 -6.98 6.02 -24.69
CA ASP A 235 -8.24 6.65 -24.26
C ASP A 235 -8.50 6.35 -22.78
N VAL A 236 -8.70 7.42 -22.03
CA VAL A 236 -9.00 7.40 -20.60
C VAL A 236 -10.44 7.81 -20.40
N THR A 237 -11.19 7.02 -19.64
CA THR A 237 -12.59 7.33 -19.29
C THR A 237 -12.77 7.33 -17.78
N TRP A 238 -13.56 8.27 -17.28
CA TRP A 238 -13.84 8.37 -15.86
C TRP A 238 -15.28 8.80 -15.58
N GLN A 239 -15.80 8.35 -14.45
CA GLN A 239 -17.05 8.81 -13.85
C GLN A 239 -16.85 8.90 -12.35
N VAL A 240 -17.36 9.97 -11.73
CA VAL A 240 -17.28 10.20 -10.29
C VAL A 240 -18.63 10.63 -9.76
N ALA A 241 -18.93 10.22 -8.54
CA ALA A 241 -20.14 10.62 -7.82
C ALA A 241 -19.88 10.69 -6.32
N SER A 242 -20.50 11.64 -5.65
CA SER A 242 -20.36 11.81 -4.21
C SER A 242 -21.66 12.30 -3.59
N VAL A 243 -22.02 11.73 -2.45
CA VAL A 243 -23.16 12.18 -1.63
C VAL A 243 -22.73 12.76 -0.28
N THR A 244 -21.46 12.55 0.10
CA THR A 244 -20.93 12.99 1.40
C THR A 244 -20.03 14.20 1.27
N VAL A 245 -19.02 14.15 0.38
CA VAL A 245 -18.02 15.21 0.19
C VAL A 245 -18.26 15.90 -1.15
N PRO A 246 -18.67 17.18 -1.19
CA PRO A 246 -18.83 17.91 -2.45
C PRO A 246 -17.52 17.93 -3.24
N MET A 247 -17.58 17.44 -4.48
CA MET A 247 -16.41 17.41 -5.37
C MET A 247 -16.14 18.80 -5.98
N SER A 248 -14.87 19.06 -6.29
CA SER A 248 -14.44 20.31 -6.93
C SER A 248 -13.78 20.05 -8.28
N LYS A 249 -12.94 19.02 -8.37
CA LYS A 249 -12.20 18.68 -9.61
C LYS A 249 -11.75 17.22 -9.63
N VAL A 250 -11.50 16.74 -10.83
CA VAL A 250 -10.79 15.49 -11.11
C VAL A 250 -9.45 15.78 -11.77
N GLU A 251 -8.44 14.98 -11.43
CA GLU A 251 -7.09 15.10 -11.96
C GLU A 251 -6.63 13.75 -12.51
N LEU A 252 -6.17 13.74 -13.76
CA LEU A 252 -5.48 12.60 -14.35
C LEU A 252 -4.02 12.67 -13.94
N ILE A 253 -3.54 11.68 -13.20
CA ILE A 253 -2.14 11.56 -12.83
C ILE A 253 -1.44 10.63 -13.81
N VAL A 254 -0.30 11.06 -14.35
CA VAL A 254 0.57 10.23 -15.20
C VAL A 254 2.00 10.36 -14.68
N ASN A 255 2.58 9.24 -14.22
CA ASN A 255 3.95 9.20 -13.66
C ASN A 255 4.20 10.22 -12.54
N GLY A 256 3.20 10.44 -11.69
CA GLY A 256 3.27 11.32 -10.53
C GLY A 256 2.96 12.78 -10.82
N GLU A 257 2.69 13.14 -12.07
CA GLU A 257 2.38 14.50 -12.49
C GLU A 257 0.91 14.63 -12.91
N ILE A 258 0.30 15.78 -12.61
CA ILE A 258 -1.05 16.09 -13.09
C ILE A 258 -0.97 16.37 -14.59
N ARG A 259 -1.49 15.45 -15.40
CA ARG A 259 -1.50 15.56 -16.86
C ARG A 259 -2.70 16.32 -17.39
N ALA A 260 -3.84 16.20 -16.71
CA ALA A 260 -5.07 16.93 -17.00
C ALA A 260 -5.80 17.21 -15.69
N SER A 261 -6.54 18.32 -15.64
CA SER A 261 -7.37 18.72 -14.51
C SER A 261 -8.66 19.32 -15.04
N GLU A 262 -9.79 18.88 -14.50
CA GLU A 262 -11.11 19.31 -14.93
C GLU A 262 -11.99 19.58 -13.71
N ALA A 263 -12.65 20.75 -13.69
CA ALA A 263 -13.63 21.07 -12.67
C ALA A 263 -14.88 20.19 -12.86
N VAL A 264 -15.44 19.69 -11.77
CA VAL A 264 -16.65 18.86 -11.80
C VAL A 264 -17.73 19.43 -10.88
N GLY A 265 -18.98 19.06 -11.14
CA GLY A 265 -20.07 19.39 -10.25
C GLY A 265 -19.89 18.71 -8.87
N PRO A 266 -20.52 19.25 -7.82
CA PRO A 266 -20.34 18.76 -6.45
C PRO A 266 -20.81 17.31 -6.24
N GLU A 267 -21.80 16.85 -7.01
CA GLU A 267 -22.47 15.56 -6.81
C GLU A 267 -22.01 14.49 -7.82
N ALA A 268 -21.73 14.87 -9.06
CA ALA A 268 -21.38 13.95 -10.12
C ALA A 268 -20.57 14.63 -11.24
N GLY A 269 -19.79 13.81 -11.95
CA GLY A 269 -19.06 14.22 -13.15
C GLY A 269 -18.67 13.00 -13.98
N SER A 270 -18.48 13.20 -15.27
CA SER A 270 -17.96 12.17 -16.17
C SER A 270 -17.23 12.81 -17.33
N GLY A 271 -16.20 12.13 -17.83
CA GLY A 271 -15.44 12.64 -18.97
C GLY A 271 -14.49 11.61 -19.55
N ASN A 272 -13.69 12.08 -20.50
CA ASN A 272 -12.65 11.30 -21.13
C ASN A 272 -11.46 12.18 -21.51
N TRP A 273 -10.28 11.57 -21.62
CA TRP A 273 -9.07 12.19 -22.15
C TRP A 273 -8.40 11.24 -23.13
N SER A 274 -7.84 11.78 -24.21
CA SER A 274 -6.96 11.04 -25.09
C SER A 274 -5.51 11.43 -24.78
N VAL A 275 -4.68 10.47 -24.40
CA VAL A 275 -3.37 10.72 -23.77
C VAL A 275 -2.28 10.04 -24.59
N LYS A 276 -1.41 10.86 -25.18
CA LYS A 276 -0.21 10.36 -25.86
C LYS A 276 0.85 9.94 -24.83
N LEU A 277 1.36 8.72 -24.98
CA LEU A 277 2.41 8.11 -24.17
C LEU A 277 3.56 7.67 -25.09
N ASP A 278 4.74 8.22 -24.87
CA ASP A 278 5.98 7.92 -25.60
C ASP A 278 6.95 7.02 -24.80
N ARG A 279 6.63 6.77 -23.53
CA ARG A 279 7.39 5.95 -22.60
C ARG A 279 6.45 5.12 -21.72
N SER A 280 6.98 4.05 -21.10
CA SER A 280 6.18 3.33 -20.11
C SER A 280 5.73 4.28 -19.03
N SER A 281 4.46 4.16 -18.67
CA SER A 281 3.79 5.09 -17.78
C SER A 281 2.83 4.34 -16.88
N TRP A 282 2.39 4.97 -15.81
CA TRP A 282 1.19 4.56 -15.08
C TRP A 282 0.23 5.73 -15.04
N LEU A 283 -1.07 5.41 -15.01
CA LEU A 283 -2.15 6.40 -15.00
C LEU A 283 -3.08 6.11 -13.81
N ALA A 284 -3.50 7.16 -13.11
CA ALA A 284 -4.47 7.06 -12.02
C ALA A 284 -5.41 8.27 -12.01
N LEU A 285 -6.57 8.11 -11.39
CA LEU A 285 -7.54 9.18 -11.19
C LEU A 285 -7.51 9.67 -9.75
N LEU A 286 -7.41 10.99 -9.58
CA LEU A 286 -7.48 11.68 -8.30
C LEU A 286 -8.73 12.57 -8.29
N VAL A 287 -9.49 12.54 -7.19
CA VAL A 287 -10.66 13.40 -6.97
C VAL A 287 -10.40 14.34 -5.82
N ARG A 288 -10.66 15.63 -6.03
CA ARG A 288 -10.62 16.64 -4.97
C ARG A 288 -12.03 17.09 -4.62
N GLY A 289 -12.19 17.50 -3.37
CA GLY A 289 -13.46 17.99 -2.86
C GLY A 289 -13.30 18.69 -1.51
N HIS A 290 -14.35 19.35 -1.08
CA HIS A 290 -14.43 19.98 0.24
C HIS A 290 -15.85 20.36 0.63
N TYR A 291 -16.04 20.52 1.93
CA TYR A 291 -17.18 21.26 2.46
C TYR A 291 -16.92 22.77 2.35
N ARG A 292 -18.00 23.55 2.33
CA ARG A 292 -17.96 25.01 2.13
C ARG A 292 -17.04 25.74 3.12
N ASP A 293 -16.92 25.25 4.34
CA ASP A 293 -16.14 25.83 5.44
C ASP A 293 -14.80 25.12 5.70
N LYS A 294 -14.40 24.19 4.83
CA LYS A 294 -13.21 23.36 4.99
C LYS A 294 -12.24 23.56 3.80
N PRO A 295 -10.93 23.34 4.01
CA PRO A 295 -9.96 23.35 2.91
C PRO A 295 -10.24 22.23 1.90
N GLU A 296 -9.79 22.43 0.66
CA GLU A 296 -9.77 21.39 -0.37
C GLU A 296 -8.87 20.22 0.03
N ILE A 297 -9.41 19.01 -0.03
CA ILE A 297 -8.70 17.77 0.28
C ILE A 297 -8.58 16.89 -0.96
N ILE A 298 -7.64 15.95 -0.93
CA ILE A 298 -7.64 14.81 -1.83
C ILE A 298 -8.64 13.81 -1.28
N ALA A 299 -9.83 13.75 -1.89
CA ALA A 299 -10.97 13.01 -1.38
C ALA A 299 -10.98 11.55 -1.84
N ALA A 300 -10.41 11.24 -3.01
CA ALA A 300 -10.30 9.88 -3.49
C ALA A 300 -9.12 9.68 -4.46
N HIS A 301 -8.61 8.46 -4.54
CA HIS A 301 -7.53 8.10 -5.46
C HIS A 301 -7.65 6.65 -5.93
N SER A 302 -7.49 6.39 -7.23
CA SER A 302 -7.49 5.02 -7.78
C SER A 302 -6.14 4.33 -7.60
N SER A 303 -6.13 2.99 -7.56
CA SER A 303 -4.93 2.25 -7.97
C SER A 303 -4.58 2.52 -9.44
N PRO A 304 -3.33 2.31 -9.88
CA PRO A 304 -2.92 2.69 -11.23
C PRO A 304 -3.32 1.67 -12.29
N VAL A 305 -3.44 2.12 -13.54
CA VAL A 305 -3.26 1.28 -14.72
C VAL A 305 -1.82 1.45 -15.22
N MET A 306 -1.09 0.35 -15.37
CA MET A 306 0.29 0.39 -15.88
C MET A 306 0.28 0.25 -17.40
N VAL A 307 1.06 1.06 -18.09
CA VAL A 307 1.27 1.01 -19.54
C VAL A 307 2.75 0.77 -19.82
N GLN A 308 3.08 -0.35 -20.45
CA GLN A 308 4.44 -0.78 -20.70
C GLN A 308 4.78 -0.68 -22.19
N VAL A 309 5.64 0.28 -22.53
CA VAL A 309 6.26 0.44 -23.84
C VAL A 309 7.40 -0.57 -23.98
N LYS A 310 7.39 -1.34 -25.08
CA LYS A 310 8.38 -2.39 -25.35
C LYS A 310 9.81 -1.84 -25.23
N ALA A 311 10.66 -2.56 -24.52
CA ALA A 311 12.07 -2.23 -24.26
C ALA A 311 12.32 -0.93 -23.46
N ALA A 312 11.28 -0.27 -22.93
CA ALA A 312 11.42 0.94 -22.13
C ALA A 312 10.76 0.76 -20.74
N PRO A 313 11.28 -0.12 -19.87
CA PRO A 313 10.67 -0.38 -18.55
C PRO A 313 10.56 0.88 -17.68
N LEU A 314 9.55 0.93 -16.80
CA LEU A 314 9.44 1.96 -15.77
C LEU A 314 10.64 1.87 -14.82
N LEU A 315 11.50 2.88 -14.80
CA LEU A 315 12.58 3.04 -13.82
C LEU A 315 13.03 4.50 -13.81
N ALA A 316 12.35 5.32 -13.00
CA ALA A 316 12.83 6.67 -12.71
C ALA A 316 14.08 6.58 -11.83
N ALA A 317 15.22 7.09 -12.34
CA ALA A 317 16.52 6.89 -11.68
C ALA A 317 16.61 7.57 -10.31
N ALA A 318 16.02 8.77 -10.16
CA ALA A 318 15.98 9.49 -8.89
C ALA A 318 15.14 8.73 -7.85
N ASP A 319 13.94 8.28 -8.22
CA ASP A 319 13.08 7.51 -7.32
C ASP A 319 13.72 6.17 -6.94
N ALA A 320 14.36 5.49 -7.90
CA ALA A 320 15.08 4.25 -7.65
C ALA A 320 16.25 4.45 -6.67
N LEU A 321 16.98 5.55 -6.79
CA LEU A 321 18.05 5.89 -5.84
C LEU A 321 17.50 6.13 -4.44
N THR A 322 16.42 6.91 -4.30
CA THR A 322 15.77 7.14 -2.99
C THR A 322 15.29 5.84 -2.34
N ILE A 323 14.68 4.93 -3.12
CA ILE A 323 14.28 3.60 -2.62
C ILE A 323 15.50 2.80 -2.17
N LEU A 324 16.60 2.86 -2.91
CA LEU A 324 17.85 2.17 -2.58
C LEU A 324 18.45 2.70 -1.27
N GLU A 325 18.58 4.02 -1.13
CA GLU A 325 19.07 4.72 0.06
C GLU A 325 18.23 4.37 1.30
N GLN A 326 16.92 4.19 1.14
CA GLN A 326 16.03 3.76 2.23
C GLN A 326 16.31 2.32 2.68
N ILE A 327 16.57 1.40 1.75
CA ILE A 327 17.01 0.03 2.08
C ILE A 327 18.37 0.06 2.80
N GLU A 328 19.29 0.93 2.35
CA GLU A 328 20.57 1.14 3.01
C GLU A 328 20.40 1.70 4.44
N GLY A 329 19.44 2.60 4.64
CA GLY A 329 19.06 3.09 5.97
C GLY A 329 18.59 1.97 6.91
N ALA A 330 17.77 1.04 6.42
CA ALA A 330 17.35 -0.13 7.19
C ALA A 330 18.53 -1.05 7.54
N MET A 331 19.46 -1.25 6.60
CA MET A 331 20.70 -2.01 6.84
C MET A 331 21.59 -1.33 7.88
N ALA A 332 21.79 -0.01 7.76
CA ALA A 332 22.58 0.78 8.71
C ALA A 332 21.97 0.76 10.12
N TYR A 333 20.64 0.85 10.23
CA TYR A 333 19.94 0.75 11.51
C TYR A 333 20.23 -0.58 12.20
N LEU A 334 20.09 -1.71 11.49
CA LEU A 334 20.43 -3.04 12.03
C LEU A 334 21.91 -3.19 12.41
N ASP A 335 22.79 -2.53 11.68
CA ASP A 335 24.24 -2.67 11.86
C ASP A 335 24.76 -1.82 13.03
N THR A 336 24.07 -0.75 13.42
CA THR A 336 24.62 0.27 14.33
C THR A 336 23.74 0.73 15.49
N VAL A 337 22.42 0.80 15.31
CA VAL A 337 21.51 1.43 16.29
C VAL A 337 20.56 0.41 16.93
N GLY A 338 19.98 -0.47 16.11
CA GLY A 338 19.01 -1.47 16.57
C GLY A 338 19.64 -2.43 17.57
N THR A 339 18.91 -2.76 18.63
CA THR A 339 19.36 -3.75 19.61
C THR A 339 19.63 -5.08 18.91
N ARG A 340 20.85 -5.59 19.10
CA ARG A 340 21.38 -6.71 18.32
C ARG A 340 20.71 -8.02 18.71
N ALA A 341 20.04 -8.67 17.75
CA ALA A 341 19.62 -10.07 17.91
C ALA A 341 20.79 -11.04 17.85
N GLU A 342 20.51 -12.30 18.17
CA GLU A 342 21.41 -13.43 17.97
C GLU A 342 22.06 -13.42 16.58
N THR A 343 23.34 -13.81 16.52
CA THR A 343 24.17 -13.66 15.31
C THR A 343 23.53 -14.29 14.07
N THR A 344 22.86 -15.43 14.22
CA THR A 344 22.16 -16.12 13.13
C THR A 344 20.97 -15.31 12.62
N ALA A 345 20.14 -14.77 13.51
CA ALA A 345 18.99 -13.94 13.15
C ALA A 345 19.44 -12.65 12.46
N TYR A 346 20.44 -11.96 13.02
CA TYR A 346 21.04 -10.78 12.40
C TYR A 346 21.54 -11.06 10.97
N LYS A 347 22.34 -12.12 10.77
CA LYS A 347 22.87 -12.46 9.43
C LYS A 347 21.76 -12.78 8.43
N ARG A 348 20.70 -13.48 8.87
CA ARG A 348 19.51 -13.76 8.06
C ARG A 348 18.83 -12.46 7.62
N MET A 349 18.54 -11.56 8.55
CA MET A 349 17.91 -10.27 8.24
C MET A 349 18.78 -9.42 7.29
N ARG A 350 20.09 -9.32 7.57
CA ARG A 350 21.01 -8.58 6.71
C ARG A 350 21.04 -9.14 5.29
N LEU A 351 20.97 -10.46 5.12
CA LEU A 351 20.89 -11.10 3.80
C LEU A 351 19.60 -10.76 3.06
N VAL A 352 18.46 -10.69 3.76
CA VAL A 352 17.17 -10.30 3.17
C VAL A 352 17.23 -8.88 2.62
N LEU A 353 17.69 -7.92 3.41
CA LEU A 353 17.82 -6.52 2.96
C LEU A 353 18.84 -6.37 1.83
N THR A 354 19.99 -7.05 1.93
CA THR A 354 21.02 -7.05 0.88
C THR A 354 20.46 -7.60 -0.43
N ARG A 355 19.59 -8.61 -0.39
CA ARG A 355 18.94 -9.15 -1.58
C ARG A 355 17.98 -8.13 -2.21
N ALA A 356 17.18 -7.43 -1.41
CA ALA A 356 16.28 -6.39 -1.90
C ALA A 356 17.07 -5.24 -2.56
N HIS A 357 18.12 -4.77 -1.88
CA HIS A 357 19.06 -3.78 -2.40
C HIS A 357 19.66 -4.20 -3.74
N ARG A 358 20.33 -5.37 -3.79
CA ARG A 358 20.95 -5.89 -5.01
C ARG A 358 19.97 -6.06 -6.17
N SER A 359 18.72 -6.42 -5.88
CA SER A 359 17.67 -6.55 -6.90
C SER A 359 17.43 -5.22 -7.64
N LEU A 360 17.24 -4.14 -6.89
CA LEU A 360 17.04 -2.80 -7.44
C LEU A 360 18.32 -2.22 -8.03
N HIS A 361 19.43 -2.31 -7.31
CA HIS A 361 20.76 -1.88 -7.75
C HIS A 361 21.12 -2.46 -9.13
N ASN A 362 21.03 -3.79 -9.27
CA ASN A 362 21.35 -4.45 -10.53
C ASN A 362 20.39 -4.07 -11.67
N ARG A 363 19.14 -3.75 -11.34
CA ARG A 363 18.17 -3.24 -12.31
C ARG A 363 18.52 -1.83 -12.78
N MET A 364 19.02 -0.96 -11.89
CA MET A 364 19.55 0.36 -12.26
C MET A 364 20.74 0.25 -13.20
N HIS A 365 21.73 -0.59 -12.87
CA HIS A 365 22.92 -0.79 -13.70
C HIS A 365 22.58 -1.38 -15.08
N ARG A 366 21.68 -2.37 -15.17
CA ARG A 366 21.22 -2.91 -16.45
C ARG A 366 20.55 -1.87 -17.36
N GLN A 367 20.08 -0.76 -16.80
CA GLN A 367 19.52 0.36 -17.56
C GLN A 367 20.49 1.54 -17.72
N GLY A 368 21.78 1.35 -17.42
CA GLY A 368 22.81 2.37 -17.51
C GLY A 368 22.63 3.51 -16.51
N LYS A 369 21.93 3.28 -15.40
CA LYS A 369 21.76 4.25 -14.31
C LYS A 369 22.80 3.98 -13.23
N TYR A 370 23.87 4.76 -13.24
CA TYR A 370 24.94 4.70 -12.25
C TYR A 370 24.69 5.69 -11.12
N HIS A 371 25.13 5.36 -9.92
CA HIS A 371 24.99 6.18 -8.71
C HIS A 371 26.27 6.05 -7.87
N LYS A 372 26.46 6.98 -6.93
CA LYS A 372 27.58 6.89 -6.00
C LYS A 372 27.28 5.78 -4.99
N HIS A 373 28.23 4.88 -4.81
CA HIS A 373 28.18 3.90 -3.74
C HIS A 373 28.43 4.60 -2.41
N ASN A 374 27.70 4.21 -1.37
CA ASN A 374 28.00 4.67 -0.02
C ASN A 374 29.34 4.06 0.44
N PRO A 375 30.10 4.74 1.32
CA PRO A 375 31.45 4.29 1.73
C PRO A 375 31.51 2.87 2.32
N GLY A 376 30.38 2.36 2.84
CA GLY A 376 30.28 0.99 3.36
C GLY A 376 30.06 -0.10 2.31
N GLU A 377 29.74 0.27 1.06
CA GLU A 377 29.47 -0.62 -0.07
C GLU A 377 30.41 -0.38 -1.26
N ASP A 378 31.47 0.42 -1.07
CA ASP A 378 32.52 0.65 -2.07
C ASP A 378 33.36 -0.63 -2.24
N HIS A 379 32.89 -1.54 -3.09
CA HIS A 379 33.62 -2.74 -3.44
C HIS A 379 34.68 -2.42 -4.49
N ALA A 380 35.86 -3.01 -4.36
CA ALA A 380 36.99 -2.83 -5.29
C ALA A 380 36.66 -3.19 -6.77
N GLU A 381 35.54 -3.84 -7.04
CA GLU A 381 35.03 -4.15 -8.39
C GLU A 381 34.41 -2.94 -9.12
N HIS A 382 34.25 -1.80 -8.43
CA HIS A 382 33.67 -0.56 -8.98
C HIS A 382 34.71 0.50 -9.40
N HIS A 383 36.00 0.16 -9.40
CA HIS A 383 37.11 1.04 -9.82
C HIS A 383 37.83 0.53 -11.06
#